data_AF-A0A176J995-F1
#
_entry.id   AF-A0A176J995-F1
#
_cell.length_a   1.000
_cell.length_b   1.000
_cell.length_c   1.000
_cell.angle_alpha   90.00
_cell.angle_beta   90.00
_cell.angle_gamma   90.00
#
_symmetry.space_group_name_H-M   'P 1'
#
loop_
_entity.id
_entity.type
_entity.pdbx_description
1 polymer ?
#
loop_
_entity_poly.entity_id
_entity_poly.type
_entity_poly.pdbx_seq_one_letter_code
_entity_poly.pdbx_strand_id
1 'polypeptide(L)'
;MSQIWIAEESISTKFLDDLGHHMRLDGELETAYFVSADGEDYIEENKNFLLEFLIHRNKYPLFVTFNVYDEQAHEYITFLNQNNIEFILKHLDEKKSYYDFSGRHLYHPPCFTAMIHDPAALSLLLNETYWLPSQNEFYSISFSDNLTFELGEVREWGRKKKRSIPTFKMEEETAFITIYHDGAGFNLFSNEDKDSSLDRFISNLPKGTVITQINDRLTDE
;
A
#
# COMPACT_ATOMS: atom_id res chain seq x y z
N MET A 1 -23.03 -1.84 -1.54
CA MET A 1 -22.57 -2.08 -2.92
C MET A 1 -21.61 -0.96 -3.22
N SER A 2 -20.35 -1.29 -3.38
CA SER A 2 -19.28 -0.30 -3.54
C SER A 2 -19.26 0.16 -5.00
N GLN A 3 -19.37 1.47 -5.21
CA GLN A 3 -19.23 2.10 -6.51
C GLN A 3 -17.76 2.47 -6.68
N ILE A 4 -17.13 2.05 -7.78
CA ILE A 4 -15.70 2.23 -7.99
C ILE A 4 -15.37 2.78 -9.38
N TRP A 5 -14.29 3.55 -9.39
CA TRP A 5 -13.52 3.91 -10.56
C TRP A 5 -12.26 3.03 -10.64
N ILE A 6 -11.99 2.49 -11.83
CA ILE A 6 -10.75 1.76 -12.15
C ILE A 6 -9.98 2.53 -13.22
N ALA A 7 -8.67 2.67 -13.05
CA ALA A 7 -7.77 3.12 -14.12
C ALA A 7 -6.65 2.11 -14.35
N GLU A 8 -6.36 1.85 -15.62
CA GLU A 8 -5.23 1.05 -16.07
C GLU A 8 -4.03 1.97 -16.27
N GLU A 9 -2.99 1.78 -15.45
CA GLU A 9 -1.81 2.64 -15.40
C GLU A 9 -0.60 1.94 -15.99
N SER A 10 0.02 2.55 -16.99
CA SER A 10 1.27 2.05 -17.57
C SER A 10 2.43 2.27 -16.58
N ILE A 11 3.09 1.17 -16.20
CA ILE A 11 4.21 1.23 -15.26
C ILE A 11 5.43 1.79 -15.97
N SER A 12 5.96 2.86 -15.41
CA SER A 12 7.22 3.47 -15.82
C SER A 12 7.99 3.92 -14.57
N THR A 13 9.29 4.18 -14.70
CA THR A 13 10.08 4.73 -13.58
C THR A 13 9.46 6.02 -13.05
N LYS A 14 8.93 6.87 -13.94
CA LYS A 14 8.26 8.11 -13.54
C LYS A 14 6.99 7.82 -12.72
N PHE A 15 6.15 6.90 -13.19
CA PHE A 15 4.95 6.50 -12.46
C PHE A 15 5.30 6.02 -11.04
N LEU A 16 6.28 5.13 -10.91
CA LEU A 16 6.73 4.61 -9.61
C LEU A 16 7.33 5.69 -8.70
N ASP A 17 8.03 6.68 -9.26
CA ASP A 17 8.53 7.83 -8.51
C ASP A 17 7.39 8.76 -8.04
N ASP A 18 6.37 8.94 -8.88
CA ASP A 18 5.21 9.81 -8.63
C ASP A 18 4.24 9.23 -7.60
N LEU A 19 4.20 7.89 -7.42
CA LEU A 19 3.46 7.22 -6.33
C LEU A 19 4.04 7.49 -4.93
N GLY A 20 5.21 8.10 -4.86
CA GLY A 20 5.91 8.37 -3.61
C GLY A 20 6.89 7.26 -3.23
N HIS A 21 7.82 7.60 -2.33
CA HIS A 21 8.84 6.70 -1.78
C HIS A 21 9.84 6.09 -2.78
N HIS A 22 9.82 6.51 -4.05
CA HIS A 22 10.78 6.10 -5.09
C HIS A 22 10.81 4.59 -5.32
N MET A 23 9.65 3.94 -5.23
CA MET A 23 9.49 2.48 -5.30
C MET A 23 10.13 1.87 -6.55
N ARG A 24 10.62 0.64 -6.44
CA ARG A 24 11.21 -0.14 -7.53
C ARG A 24 10.59 -1.53 -7.63
N LEU A 25 10.64 -2.08 -8.83
CA LEU A 25 10.27 -3.46 -9.13
C LEU A 25 11.52 -4.21 -9.57
N ASP A 26 11.76 -5.37 -8.98
CA ASP A 26 12.75 -6.36 -9.43
C ASP A 26 12.01 -7.43 -10.23
N GLY A 27 11.96 -7.25 -11.54
CA GLY A 27 11.14 -8.02 -12.47
C GLY A 27 10.36 -7.13 -13.44
N GLU A 28 9.64 -7.76 -14.38
CA GLU A 28 8.88 -7.05 -15.41
C GLU A 28 7.39 -7.00 -15.05
N LEU A 29 6.82 -5.81 -15.08
CA LEU A 29 5.38 -5.57 -14.98
C LEU A 29 5.04 -4.34 -15.81
N GLU A 30 4.09 -4.46 -16.73
CA GLU A 30 3.74 -3.39 -17.66
C GLU A 30 2.60 -2.50 -17.14
N THR A 31 1.73 -3.05 -16.30
CA THR A 31 0.46 -2.44 -15.93
C THR A 31 0.19 -2.56 -14.44
N ALA A 32 -0.34 -1.49 -13.85
CA ALA A 32 -0.97 -1.48 -12.54
C ALA A 32 -2.44 -1.07 -12.68
N TYR A 33 -3.29 -1.44 -11.73
CA TYR A 33 -4.67 -0.97 -11.68
C TYR A 33 -4.86 -0.04 -10.49
N PHE A 34 -5.16 1.21 -10.75
CA PHE A 34 -5.66 2.12 -9.73
C PHE A 34 -7.15 1.85 -9.50
N VAL A 35 -7.54 1.80 -8.23
CA VAL A 35 -8.95 1.65 -7.84
C VAL A 35 -9.28 2.68 -6.77
N SER A 36 -10.38 3.39 -6.98
CA SER A 36 -10.97 4.29 -5.99
C SER A 36 -12.46 4.01 -5.85
N ALA A 37 -12.94 3.98 -4.62
CA ALA A 37 -14.36 4.03 -4.32
C ALA A 37 -14.87 5.48 -4.36
N ASP A 38 -16.08 5.66 -4.87
CA ASP A 38 -16.79 6.94 -4.87
C ASP A 38 -17.55 7.13 -3.55
N GLY A 39 -17.53 8.33 -2.99
CA GLY A 39 -18.30 8.67 -1.79
C GLY A 39 -17.94 10.01 -1.16
N GLU A 40 -18.84 10.53 -0.31
CA GLU A 40 -18.56 11.76 0.46
C GLU A 40 -17.43 11.54 1.48
N ASP A 41 -17.40 10.36 2.11
CA ASP A 41 -16.29 9.90 2.96
C ASP A 41 -15.40 8.93 2.17
N TYR A 42 -14.71 9.47 1.17
CA TYR A 42 -13.92 8.67 0.24
C TYR A 42 -12.86 7.81 0.97
N ILE A 43 -12.33 8.25 2.12
CA ILE A 43 -11.30 7.50 2.86
C ILE A 43 -11.91 6.21 3.42
N GLU A 44 -13.05 6.33 4.10
CA GLU A 44 -13.73 5.18 4.70
C GLU A 44 -14.26 4.22 3.62
N GLU A 45 -14.81 4.74 2.52
CA GLU A 45 -15.28 3.94 1.40
C GLU A 45 -14.12 3.17 0.72
N ASN A 46 -12.98 3.84 0.49
CA ASN A 46 -11.80 3.18 -0.08
C ASN A 46 -11.21 2.12 0.85
N LYS A 47 -11.14 2.38 2.15
CA LYS A 47 -10.71 1.40 3.15
C LYS A 47 -11.63 0.17 3.16
N ASN A 48 -12.94 0.40 3.18
CA ASN A 48 -13.94 -0.67 3.22
C ASN A 48 -13.90 -1.51 1.95
N PHE A 49 -13.79 -0.87 0.77
CA PHE A 49 -13.66 -1.59 -0.48
C PHE A 49 -12.34 -2.39 -0.55
N LEU A 50 -11.22 -1.82 -0.10
CA LEU A 50 -9.94 -2.55 -0.01
C LEU A 50 -10.06 -3.78 0.91
N LEU A 51 -10.72 -3.64 2.06
CA LEU A 51 -10.96 -4.75 2.99
C LEU A 51 -11.81 -5.84 2.32
N GLU A 52 -12.92 -5.47 1.68
CA GLU A 52 -13.76 -6.40 0.92
C GLU A 52 -12.98 -7.11 -0.20
N PHE A 53 -12.17 -6.36 -0.94
CA PHE A 53 -11.31 -6.88 -2.00
C PHE A 53 -10.31 -7.91 -1.48
N LEU A 54 -9.56 -7.59 -0.42
CA LEU A 54 -8.56 -8.49 0.18
C LEU A 54 -9.21 -9.75 0.76
N ILE A 55 -10.36 -9.60 1.45
CA ILE A 55 -11.13 -10.74 1.98
C ILE A 55 -11.64 -11.61 0.83
N HIS A 56 -12.12 -11.00 -0.27
CA HIS A 56 -12.59 -11.72 -1.44
C HIS A 56 -11.47 -12.53 -2.11
N ARG A 57 -10.25 -11.98 -2.19
CA ARG A 57 -9.07 -12.71 -2.70
C ARG A 57 -8.73 -13.93 -1.84
N ASN A 58 -9.00 -13.87 -0.54
CA ASN A 58 -8.83 -14.96 0.43
C ASN A 58 -7.46 -15.67 0.30
N LYS A 59 -6.40 -14.90 0.08
CA LYS A 59 -5.03 -15.38 -0.05
C LYS A 59 -4.22 -14.86 1.14
N TYR A 60 -3.90 -15.77 2.05
CA TYR A 60 -3.16 -15.50 3.28
C TYR A 60 -1.90 -16.39 3.34
N PRO A 61 -0.83 -15.95 4.02
CA PRO A 61 -0.73 -14.68 4.75
C PRO A 61 -0.63 -13.44 3.85
N LEU A 62 -1.11 -12.31 4.36
CA LEU A 62 -0.79 -10.98 3.81
C LEU A 62 0.34 -10.36 4.63
N PHE A 63 1.24 -9.66 3.97
CA PHE A 63 2.34 -8.93 4.57
C PHE A 63 2.04 -7.43 4.49
N VAL A 64 1.56 -6.86 5.59
CA VAL A 64 1.24 -5.43 5.69
C VAL A 64 2.47 -4.71 6.22
N THR A 65 3.12 -3.92 5.37
CA THR A 65 4.36 -3.20 5.72
C THR A 65 4.13 -1.71 5.75
N PHE A 66 4.47 -1.08 6.88
CA PHE A 66 4.26 0.36 7.09
C PHE A 66 5.34 1.01 7.95
N ASN A 67 5.61 2.27 7.66
CA ASN A 67 6.49 3.13 8.46
C ASN A 67 5.68 4.00 9.41
N VAL A 68 6.29 4.37 10.54
CA VAL A 68 5.72 5.31 11.52
C VAL A 68 6.79 6.28 12.01
N TYR A 69 6.37 7.31 12.77
CA TYR A 69 7.32 8.11 13.55
C TYR A 69 7.85 7.31 14.75
N ASP A 70 9.07 7.61 15.18
CA ASP A 70 9.73 6.93 16.31
C ASP A 70 8.87 6.95 17.59
N GLU A 71 8.19 8.06 17.84
CA GLU A 71 7.31 8.23 19.01
C GLU A 71 6.07 7.32 18.99
N GLN A 72 5.62 6.88 17.80
CA GLN A 72 4.44 6.03 17.64
C GLN A 72 4.80 4.53 17.74
N ALA A 73 6.07 4.17 17.62
CA ALA A 73 6.49 2.76 17.51
C ALA A 73 6.02 1.92 18.71
N HIS A 74 6.06 2.47 19.92
CA HIS A 74 5.65 1.75 21.13
C HIS A 74 4.14 1.44 21.15
N GLU A 75 3.32 2.35 20.63
CA GLU A 75 1.87 2.17 20.54
C GLU A 75 1.53 1.02 19.60
N TYR A 76 2.17 0.97 18.41
CA TYR A 76 1.97 -0.10 17.45
C TYR A 76 2.50 -1.46 17.94
N ILE A 77 3.65 -1.50 18.61
CA ILE A 77 4.15 -2.73 19.27
C ILE A 77 3.11 -3.24 20.27
N THR A 78 2.53 -2.35 21.08
CA THR A 78 1.54 -2.71 22.08
C THR A 78 0.26 -3.23 21.43
N PHE A 79 -0.27 -2.51 20.43
CA PHE A 79 -1.45 -2.90 19.67
C PHE A 79 -1.29 -4.27 19.01
N LEU A 80 -0.19 -4.51 18.29
CA LEU A 80 0.04 -5.76 17.57
C LEU A 80 0.15 -6.94 18.54
N ASN A 81 0.88 -6.78 19.66
CA ASN A 81 0.99 -7.82 20.69
C ASN A 81 -0.35 -8.11 21.38
N GLN A 82 -1.14 -7.09 21.72
CA GLN A 82 -2.43 -7.28 22.38
C GLN A 82 -3.44 -8.01 21.50
N ASN A 83 -3.35 -7.84 20.19
CA ASN A 83 -4.21 -8.50 19.20
C ASN A 83 -3.61 -9.81 18.66
N ASN A 84 -2.48 -10.28 19.21
CA ASN A 84 -1.76 -11.48 18.76
C ASN A 84 -1.43 -11.47 17.26
N ILE A 85 -1.10 -10.30 16.70
CA ILE A 85 -0.66 -10.16 15.32
C ILE A 85 0.85 -10.34 15.28
N GLU A 86 1.33 -11.33 14.52
CA GLU A 86 2.76 -11.55 14.32
C GLU A 86 3.36 -10.41 13.49
N PHE A 87 4.53 -9.89 13.90
CA PHE A 87 5.18 -8.82 13.17
C PHE A 87 6.70 -8.86 13.30
N ILE A 88 7.35 -8.25 12.32
CA ILE A 88 8.78 -7.93 12.33
C ILE A 88 8.91 -6.41 12.42
N LEU A 89 9.78 -5.93 13.31
CA LEU A 89 10.17 -4.53 13.38
C LEU A 89 11.63 -4.39 12.94
N LYS A 90 11.86 -3.58 11.91
CA LYS A 90 13.18 -3.12 11.47
C LYS A 90 13.22 -1.60 11.51
N HIS A 91 14.43 -1.05 11.40
CA HIS A 91 14.61 0.39 11.24
C HIS A 91 15.25 0.64 9.88
N LEU A 92 14.75 1.64 9.15
CA LEU A 92 15.30 2.02 7.86
C LEU A 92 16.68 2.68 8.01
N ASP A 93 17.55 2.47 7.02
CA ASP A 93 18.95 2.89 7.09
C ASP A 93 19.13 4.41 7.10
N GLU A 94 18.24 5.16 6.46
CA GLU A 94 18.31 6.62 6.44
C GLU A 94 17.88 7.23 7.77
N LYS A 95 18.41 8.43 8.05
CA LYS A 95 17.88 9.29 9.10
C LYS A 95 16.84 10.25 8.52
N LYS A 96 15.65 10.25 9.10
CA LYS A 96 14.64 11.30 8.91
C LYS A 96 14.70 12.30 10.06
N SER A 97 14.06 13.45 9.86
CA SER A 97 13.88 14.44 10.92
C SER A 97 12.46 14.96 10.96
N TYR A 98 11.91 15.05 12.17
CA TYR A 98 10.68 15.77 12.46
C TYR A 98 10.97 16.90 13.46
N TYR A 99 10.00 17.78 13.64
CA TYR A 99 10.09 18.92 14.54
C TYR A 99 8.92 18.90 15.52
N ASP A 100 9.20 19.12 16.80
CA ASP A 100 8.20 19.35 17.84
C ASP A 100 8.57 20.61 18.66
N PHE A 101 7.88 20.83 19.78
CA PHE A 101 8.14 21.96 20.68
C PHE A 101 9.54 21.95 21.32
N SER A 102 10.20 20.80 21.39
CA SER A 102 11.56 20.63 21.93
C SER A 102 12.66 20.78 20.87
N GLY A 103 12.30 20.76 19.58
CA GLY A 103 13.19 21.09 18.47
C GLY A 103 13.21 20.02 17.39
N ARG A 104 14.35 19.91 16.71
CA ARG A 104 14.56 18.96 15.61
C ARG A 104 15.04 17.62 16.17
N HIS A 105 14.33 16.55 15.82
CA HIS A 105 14.73 15.19 16.13
C HIS A 105 15.29 14.48 14.91
N LEU A 106 16.19 13.53 15.12
CA LEU A 106 16.74 12.66 14.09
C LEU A 106 16.51 11.21 14.49
N TYR A 107 15.89 10.43 13.62
CA TYR A 107 15.53 9.04 13.90
C TYR A 107 15.73 8.18 12.66
N HIS A 108 15.92 6.89 12.90
CA HIS A 108 15.80 5.87 11.86
C HIS A 108 14.34 5.42 11.85
N PRO A 109 13.59 5.57 10.74
CA PRO A 109 12.18 5.24 10.72
C PRO A 109 11.91 3.79 11.12
N PRO A 110 11.08 3.55 12.15
CA PRO A 110 10.53 2.23 12.42
C PRO A 110 9.70 1.75 11.23
N CYS A 111 9.97 0.53 10.78
CA CYS A 111 9.28 -0.15 9.69
C CYS A 111 8.75 -1.48 10.22
N PHE A 112 7.43 -1.60 10.26
CA PHE A 112 6.73 -2.81 10.67
C PHE A 112 6.37 -3.63 9.44
N THR A 113 6.49 -4.94 9.53
CA THR A 113 5.86 -5.90 8.62
C THR A 113 5.01 -6.83 9.46
N ALA A 114 3.69 -6.64 9.44
CA ALA A 114 2.73 -7.51 10.11
C ALA A 114 2.29 -8.63 9.18
N MET A 115 2.25 -9.86 9.71
CA MET A 115 1.77 -11.05 9.02
C MET A 115 0.33 -11.33 9.42
N ILE A 116 -0.57 -11.20 8.45
CA ILE A 116 -2.01 -11.33 8.66
C ILE A 116 -2.46 -12.67 8.10
N HIS A 117 -3.11 -13.48 8.94
CA HIS A 117 -3.52 -14.84 8.59
C HIS A 117 -5.02 -15.01 8.40
N ASP A 118 -5.82 -14.02 8.81
CA ASP A 118 -7.27 -14.11 8.77
C ASP A 118 -7.94 -12.73 8.60
N PRO A 119 -9.22 -12.70 8.16
CA PRO A 119 -9.98 -11.47 7.96
C PRO A 119 -10.17 -10.59 9.20
N ALA A 120 -10.21 -11.17 10.40
CA ALA A 120 -10.43 -10.40 11.62
C ALA A 120 -9.17 -9.60 11.98
N ALA A 121 -8.01 -10.24 11.92
CA ALA A 121 -6.72 -9.56 12.07
C ALA A 121 -6.50 -8.49 10.98
N LEU A 122 -6.90 -8.78 9.74
CA LEU A 122 -6.85 -7.81 8.63
C LEU A 122 -7.68 -6.57 8.93
N SER A 123 -8.95 -6.76 9.32
CA SER A 123 -9.86 -5.67 9.64
C SER A 123 -9.34 -4.81 10.80
N LEU A 124 -8.83 -5.44 11.86
CA LEU A 124 -8.22 -4.73 13.00
C LEU A 124 -7.04 -3.88 12.55
N LEU A 125 -6.10 -4.44 11.79
CA LEU A 125 -4.91 -3.71 11.38
C LEU A 125 -5.23 -2.58 10.41
N LEU A 126 -6.09 -2.80 9.42
CA LEU A 126 -6.46 -1.74 8.46
C LEU A 126 -7.19 -0.58 9.15
N ASN A 127 -8.08 -0.86 10.10
CA ASN A 127 -8.73 0.22 10.85
C ASN A 127 -7.74 1.09 11.62
N GLU A 128 -6.65 0.50 12.13
CA GLU A 128 -5.64 1.21 12.90
C GLU A 128 -4.61 1.94 12.02
N THR A 129 -4.39 1.48 10.79
CA THR A 129 -3.21 1.88 10.01
C THR A 129 -3.49 2.45 8.62
N TYR A 130 -4.71 2.34 8.10
CA TYR A 130 -5.05 2.80 6.74
C TYR A 130 -4.83 4.32 6.53
N TRP A 131 -4.85 5.10 7.62
CA TRP A 131 -4.64 6.54 7.57
C TRP A 131 -3.16 6.95 7.44
N LEU A 132 -2.20 6.06 7.69
CA LEU A 132 -0.76 6.37 7.69
C LEU A 132 -0.23 7.02 6.39
N PRO A 133 -0.71 6.67 5.17
CA PRO A 133 -0.33 7.35 3.94
C PRO A 133 -0.56 8.87 3.96
N SER A 134 -1.51 9.37 4.75
CA SER A 134 -1.72 10.83 4.94
C SER A 134 -0.55 11.53 5.63
N GLN A 135 0.32 10.76 6.30
CA GLN A 135 1.56 11.27 6.89
C GLN A 135 2.73 11.29 5.88
N ASN A 136 2.50 10.90 4.62
CA ASN A 136 3.54 10.62 3.63
C ASN A 136 4.54 9.57 4.13
N GLU A 137 4.05 8.59 4.88
CA GLU A 137 4.82 7.41 5.28
C GLU A 137 4.48 6.21 4.40
N PHE A 138 5.48 5.34 4.20
CA PHE A 138 5.33 4.19 3.31
C PHE A 138 4.30 3.22 3.87
N TYR A 139 3.44 2.70 3.01
CA TYR A 139 2.44 1.68 3.34
C TYR A 139 2.21 0.75 2.15
N SER A 140 2.26 -0.56 2.39
CA SER A 140 1.94 -1.57 1.38
C SER A 140 1.31 -2.82 1.98
N ILE A 141 0.58 -3.55 1.14
CA ILE A 141 -0.01 -4.85 1.46
C ILE A 141 0.43 -5.82 0.37
N SER A 142 1.16 -6.87 0.73
CA SER A 142 1.69 -7.84 -0.24
C SER A 142 1.12 -9.23 0.00
N PHE A 143 0.89 -9.98 -1.07
CA PHE A 143 0.42 -11.37 -1.02
C PHE A 143 1.56 -12.40 -0.87
N SER A 144 2.80 -11.93 -0.73
CA SER A 144 4.02 -12.71 -0.48
C SER A 144 5.04 -11.87 0.28
N ASP A 145 6.06 -12.50 0.85
CA ASP A 145 7.23 -11.81 1.41
C ASP A 145 8.20 -11.39 0.29
N ASN A 146 7.81 -10.38 -0.51
CA ASN A 146 8.56 -9.93 -1.68
C ASN A 146 9.15 -8.52 -1.55
N LEU A 147 8.96 -7.86 -0.40
CA LEU A 147 9.43 -6.49 -0.19
C LEU A 147 10.79 -6.47 0.50
N THR A 148 11.71 -5.72 -0.07
CA THR A 148 12.99 -5.37 0.55
C THR A 148 13.21 -3.86 0.51
N PHE A 149 14.11 -3.37 1.35
CA PHE A 149 14.51 -1.97 1.34
C PHE A 149 15.99 -1.87 0.99
N GLU A 150 16.29 -1.07 -0.03
CA GLU A 150 17.66 -0.84 -0.49
C GLU A 150 18.03 0.64 -0.34
N LEU A 151 19.19 0.92 0.26
CA LEU A 151 19.64 2.30 0.42
C LEU A 151 20.09 2.88 -0.94
N GLY A 152 19.32 3.83 -1.47
CA GLY A 152 19.61 4.52 -2.72
C GLY A 152 19.70 6.03 -2.58
N GLU A 153 20.21 6.70 -3.62
CA GLU A 153 20.16 8.16 -3.75
C GLU A 153 18.97 8.56 -4.61
N VAL A 154 18.12 9.43 -4.07
CA VAL A 154 16.91 9.94 -4.74
C VAL A 154 16.90 11.46 -4.74
N ARG A 155 16.06 12.05 -5.60
CA ARG A 155 15.91 13.51 -5.67
C ARG A 155 14.57 13.92 -5.08
N GLU A 156 14.61 14.63 -3.96
CA GLU A 156 13.44 15.20 -3.31
C GLU A 156 13.59 16.72 -3.23
N TRP A 157 12.61 17.47 -3.73
CA TRP A 157 12.62 18.94 -3.70
C TRP A 157 13.92 19.55 -4.26
N GLY A 158 14.42 18.96 -5.36
CA GLY A 158 15.66 19.35 -6.03
C GLY A 158 16.96 18.91 -5.34
N ARG A 159 16.90 18.34 -4.13
CA ARG A 159 18.08 17.90 -3.35
C ARG A 159 18.27 16.39 -3.43
N LYS A 160 19.52 15.96 -3.53
CA LYS A 160 19.90 14.55 -3.41
C LYS A 160 19.80 14.13 -1.95
N LYS A 161 19.13 13.02 -1.69
CA LYS A 161 19.00 12.43 -0.35
C LYS A 161 19.18 10.92 -0.44
N LYS A 162 19.71 10.34 0.64
CA LYS A 162 19.69 8.89 0.82
C LYS A 162 18.34 8.45 1.40
N ARG A 163 17.76 7.41 0.81
CA ARG A 163 16.49 6.80 1.23
C ARG A 163 16.59 5.29 1.13
N SER A 164 15.98 4.60 2.07
CA SER A 164 15.58 3.21 1.89
C SER A 164 14.46 3.16 0.86
N ILE A 165 14.79 2.62 -0.31
CA ILE A 165 13.89 2.48 -1.44
C ILE A 165 13.17 1.13 -1.33
N PRO A 166 11.83 1.10 -1.26
CA PRO A 166 11.09 -0.14 -1.28
C PRO A 166 11.22 -0.79 -2.66
N THR A 167 11.69 -2.04 -2.69
CA THR A 167 11.91 -2.83 -3.90
C THR A 167 11.13 -4.13 -3.78
N PHE A 168 10.17 -4.31 -4.68
CA PHE A 168 9.30 -5.48 -4.74
C PHE A 168 9.81 -6.48 -5.78
N LYS A 169 10.02 -7.72 -5.34
CA LYS A 169 10.36 -8.83 -6.23
C LYS A 169 9.12 -9.35 -6.94
N MET A 170 9.23 -9.50 -8.26
CA MET A 170 8.13 -9.80 -9.17
C MET A 170 8.42 -11.01 -10.08
N GLU A 171 9.46 -11.81 -9.80
CA GLU A 171 9.76 -13.00 -10.61
C GLU A 171 8.83 -14.19 -10.32
N GLU A 172 8.32 -14.28 -9.09
CA GLU A 172 7.32 -15.28 -8.71
C GLU A 172 5.90 -14.71 -8.81
N GLU A 173 4.91 -15.58 -8.97
CA GLU A 173 3.50 -15.18 -9.05
C GLU A 173 3.05 -14.50 -7.74
N THR A 174 2.81 -13.20 -7.79
CA THR A 174 2.46 -12.37 -6.65
C THR A 174 1.71 -11.11 -7.04
N ALA A 175 1.15 -10.47 -6.02
CA ALA A 175 0.58 -9.15 -6.11
C ALA A 175 0.93 -8.35 -4.86
N PHE A 176 0.94 -7.03 -5.00
CA PHE A 176 1.00 -6.11 -3.88
C PHE A 176 0.19 -4.86 -4.17
N ILE A 177 -0.13 -4.14 -3.09
CA ILE A 177 -0.94 -2.94 -3.10
C ILE A 177 -0.18 -1.82 -2.41
N THR A 178 -0.25 -0.63 -3.00
CA THR A 178 0.12 0.63 -2.33
C THR A 178 -1.11 1.50 -2.19
N ILE A 179 -1.28 2.16 -1.04
CA ILE A 179 -2.38 3.09 -0.83
C ILE A 179 -2.02 4.43 -1.49
N TYR A 180 -2.96 5.00 -2.23
CA TYR A 180 -2.78 6.29 -2.85
C TYR A 180 -2.87 7.41 -1.79
N HIS A 181 -2.30 8.58 -2.10
CA HIS A 181 -2.19 9.69 -1.16
C HIS A 181 -3.51 9.98 -0.44
N ASP A 182 -3.41 10.25 0.87
CA ASP A 182 -4.55 10.56 1.76
C ASP A 182 -5.66 9.49 1.78
N GLY A 183 -5.37 8.26 1.37
CA GLY A 183 -6.36 7.18 1.34
C GLY A 183 -7.35 7.29 0.17
N ALA A 184 -7.01 8.05 -0.88
CA ALA A 184 -7.88 8.29 -2.03
C ALA A 184 -7.96 7.12 -3.05
N GLY A 185 -7.75 5.89 -2.58
CA GLY A 185 -7.71 4.70 -3.41
C GLY A 185 -6.43 3.89 -3.22
N PHE A 186 -6.21 2.92 -4.09
CA PHE A 186 -5.03 2.08 -4.07
C PHE A 186 -4.61 1.64 -5.46
N ASN A 187 -3.32 1.35 -5.63
CA ASN A 187 -2.77 0.73 -6.83
C ASN A 187 -2.50 -0.73 -6.58
N LEU A 188 -3.02 -1.61 -7.44
CA LEU A 188 -2.70 -3.03 -7.49
C LEU A 188 -1.62 -3.29 -8.53
N PHE A 189 -0.54 -3.90 -8.09
CA PHE A 189 0.53 -4.43 -8.92
C PHE A 189 0.44 -5.95 -8.86
N SER A 190 0.26 -6.62 -9.99
CA SER A 190 0.03 -8.07 -10.00
C SER A 190 0.54 -8.69 -11.29
N ASN A 191 1.31 -9.77 -11.18
CA ASN A 191 1.63 -10.65 -12.30
C ASN A 191 0.77 -11.93 -12.28
N GLU A 192 -0.28 -11.99 -11.46
CA GLU A 192 -1.18 -13.13 -11.35
C GLU A 192 -2.11 -13.22 -12.58
N ASP A 193 -2.40 -14.44 -13.08
CA ASP A 193 -3.22 -14.65 -14.30
C ASP A 193 -4.63 -14.02 -14.20
N LYS A 194 -5.19 -13.97 -12.99
CA LYS A 194 -6.50 -13.35 -12.70
C LYS A 194 -6.52 -11.82 -12.87
N ASP A 195 -5.35 -11.19 -12.94
CA ASP A 195 -5.18 -9.73 -13.09
C ASP A 195 -4.43 -9.39 -14.39
N SER A 196 -4.14 -10.38 -15.25
CA SER A 196 -3.36 -10.22 -16.49
C SER A 196 -3.98 -9.30 -17.55
N SER A 197 -5.25 -8.89 -17.38
CA SER A 197 -5.94 -7.90 -18.21
C SER A 197 -7.06 -7.26 -17.42
N LEU A 198 -7.49 -6.07 -17.83
CA LEU A 198 -8.59 -5.35 -17.19
C LEU A 198 -9.87 -6.19 -17.06
N ASP A 199 -10.27 -6.92 -18.12
CA ASP A 199 -11.46 -7.79 -18.09
C ASP A 199 -11.33 -8.90 -17.04
N ARG A 200 -10.15 -9.51 -16.93
CA ARG A 200 -9.87 -10.54 -15.93
C ARG A 200 -9.87 -9.95 -14.53
N PHE A 201 -9.22 -8.80 -14.33
CA PHE A 201 -9.23 -8.09 -13.05
C PHE A 201 -10.67 -7.79 -12.61
N ILE A 202 -11.48 -7.19 -13.48
CA ILE A 202 -12.90 -6.87 -13.24
C ILE A 202 -13.70 -8.13 -12.88
N SER A 203 -13.50 -9.23 -13.60
CA SER A 203 -14.21 -10.49 -13.34
C SER A 203 -13.89 -11.12 -11.97
N ASN A 204 -12.81 -10.67 -11.33
CA ASN A 204 -12.34 -11.14 -10.02
C ASN A 204 -12.58 -10.12 -8.89
N LEU A 205 -13.40 -9.10 -9.13
CA LEU A 205 -13.81 -8.16 -8.09
C LEU A 205 -14.86 -8.78 -7.14
N PRO A 206 -15.00 -8.24 -5.90
CA PRO A 206 -16.05 -8.66 -4.98
C PRO A 206 -17.44 -8.61 -5.62
N LYS A 207 -18.29 -9.60 -5.28
CA LYS A 207 -19.67 -9.65 -5.79
C LYS A 207 -20.45 -8.40 -5.38
N GLY A 208 -21.16 -7.81 -6.33
CA GLY A 208 -21.96 -6.59 -6.10
C GLY A 208 -21.16 -5.29 -6.17
N THR A 209 -19.89 -5.35 -6.59
CA THR A 209 -19.13 -4.17 -7.02
C THR A 209 -19.80 -3.57 -8.26
N VAL A 210 -20.02 -2.25 -8.24
CA VAL A 210 -20.54 -1.49 -9.36
C VAL A 210 -19.40 -0.63 -9.89
N ILE A 211 -19.01 -0.83 -11.14
CA ILE A 211 -18.00 0.01 -11.78
C ILE A 211 -18.75 1.19 -12.39
N THR A 212 -18.38 2.41 -12.01
CA THR A 212 -18.98 3.66 -12.51
C THR A 212 -18.11 4.31 -13.57
N GLN A 213 -16.80 4.03 -13.55
CA GLN A 213 -15.83 4.61 -14.46
C GLN A 213 -14.67 3.65 -14.74
N ILE A 214 -14.20 3.63 -15.99
CA ILE A 214 -12.98 2.96 -16.43
C ILE A 214 -12.10 3.97 -17.18
N ASN A 215 -10.88 4.19 -16.71
CA ASN A 215 -9.98 5.23 -17.19
C ASN A 215 -10.71 6.59 -17.21
N ASP A 216 -10.68 7.31 -18.34
CA ASP A 216 -11.39 8.59 -18.53
C ASP A 216 -12.84 8.43 -19.06
N ARG A 217 -13.43 7.22 -18.98
CA ARG A 217 -14.76 6.93 -19.54
C ARG A 217 -15.71 6.43 -18.47
N LEU A 218 -16.85 7.12 -18.33
CA LEU A 218 -17.97 6.60 -17.56
C LEU A 218 -18.49 5.33 -18.22
N THR A 219 -18.84 4.33 -17.42
CA THR A 219 -19.56 3.16 -17.90
C THR A 219 -21.04 3.52 -17.98
N ASP A 220 -21.65 3.35 -19.15
CA ASP A 220 -23.11 3.50 -19.28
C ASP A 220 -23.80 2.47 -18.34
N GLU A 221 -24.81 2.93 -17.58
CA GLU A 221 -25.60 2.08 -16.65
C GLU A 221 -26.19 0.82 -17.30
#